data_AF-A0A7S1T608-F1
#
_entry.id   AF-A0A7S1T608-F1
#
_cell.length_a   1.000
_cell.length_b   1.000
_cell.length_c   1.000
_cell.angle_alpha   90.00
_cell.angle_beta   90.00
_cell.angle_gamma   90.00
#
_symmetry.space_group_name_H-M   'P 1'
#
loop_
_entity.id
_entity.type
_entity.pdbx_description
1 polymer ?
#
loop_
_entity_poly.entity_id
_entity_poly.type
_entity_poly.pdbx_seq_one_letter_code
_entity_poly.pdbx_strand_id
1 'polypeptide(L)'
;RAFKNNVKDLNRQLVQLEEDEETLIQSFPQGDDPDVTWTFLVIGYWFKLLFGILGLIGSLLWILQTVLYVMISPPVSGFLNDLFIQLSGGAFGQFVAIILFGAFSLYLLLCTMAGSFKLGVTFLWFSIYPMKAGATLMSSMLFNCAVVLVATPAVVSFCAVAFAGLAAGTAVSEIYIAQAQNLVGFRYLFDYNVFVYGLVAVFVLTCVYLLIRGPQYFKKKGRREDAYKN
;
A
#
# COMPACT_ATOMS: atom_id res chain seq x y z
N ARG A 1 3.79 -22.22 34.56
CA ARG A 1 2.74 -21.99 33.53
C ARG A 1 1.89 -20.75 33.86
N ALA A 2 1.35 -20.61 35.08
CA ALA A 2 0.62 -19.41 35.52
C ALA A 2 1.39 -18.08 35.34
N PHE A 3 2.67 -18.03 35.74
CA PHE A 3 3.50 -16.82 35.57
C PHE A 3 3.58 -16.32 34.12
N LYS A 4 3.78 -17.22 33.14
CA LYS A 4 3.86 -16.86 31.72
C LYS A 4 2.53 -16.29 31.21
N ASN A 5 1.41 -16.81 31.71
CA ASN A 5 0.08 -16.32 31.36
C ASN A 5 -0.18 -14.95 31.99
N ASN A 6 0.22 -14.75 33.25
CA ASN A 6 0.09 -13.46 33.94
C ASN A 6 0.95 -12.37 33.28
N VAL A 7 2.17 -12.69 32.85
CA VAL A 7 3.04 -11.74 32.11
C VAL A 7 2.43 -11.38 30.74
N LYS A 8 1.83 -12.36 30.04
CA LYS A 8 1.13 -12.11 28.77
C LYS A 8 -0.07 -11.19 28.98
N ASP A 9 -0.83 -11.38 30.06
CA ASP A 9 -1.98 -10.54 30.38
C ASP A 9 -1.57 -9.12 30.83
N LEU A 10 -0.48 -8.99 31.60
CA LEU A 10 0.07 -7.70 31.97
C LEU A 10 0.51 -6.89 30.74
N ASN A 11 1.23 -7.52 29.80
CA ASN A 11 1.60 -6.89 28.53
C ASN A 11 0.38 -6.46 27.72
N ARG A 12 -0.71 -7.23 27.78
CA ARG A 12 -1.97 -6.88 27.11
C ARG A 12 -2.59 -5.63 27.72
N GLN A 13 -2.67 -5.57 29.05
CA GLN A 13 -3.21 -4.42 29.76
C GLN A 13 -2.37 -3.17 29.51
N LEU A 14 -1.04 -3.29 29.49
CA LEU A 14 -0.14 -2.19 29.11
C LEU A 14 -0.43 -1.65 27.71
N VAL A 15 -0.54 -2.53 26.70
CA VAL A 15 -0.86 -2.11 25.32
C VAL A 15 -2.24 -1.46 25.20
N GLN A 16 -3.20 -1.84 26.04
CA GLN A 16 -4.51 -1.18 26.09
C GLN A 16 -4.41 0.21 26.73
N LEU A 17 -3.69 0.33 27.84
CA LEU A 17 -3.47 1.61 28.51
C LEU A 17 -2.74 2.61 27.60
N GLU A 18 -1.73 2.18 26.85
CA GLU A 18 -1.05 3.02 25.86
C GLU A 18 -2.00 3.55 24.77
N GLU A 19 -2.94 2.72 24.30
CA GLU A 19 -3.92 3.13 23.28
C GLU A 19 -5.01 4.06 23.84
N ASP A 20 -5.42 3.83 25.08
CA ASP A 20 -6.35 4.71 25.80
C ASP A 20 -5.70 6.07 26.11
N GLU A 21 -4.41 6.09 26.49
CA GLU A 21 -3.61 7.29 26.65
C GLU A 21 -3.52 8.09 25.35
N GLU A 22 -3.22 7.44 24.22
CA GLU A 22 -3.17 8.10 22.92
C GLU A 22 -4.53 8.73 22.54
N THR A 23 -5.63 8.02 22.86
CA THR A 23 -7.00 8.52 22.63
C THR A 23 -7.31 9.71 23.54
N LEU A 24 -6.88 9.66 24.79
CA LEU A 24 -7.00 10.76 25.74
C LEU A 24 -6.25 11.99 25.25
N ILE A 25 -4.99 11.86 24.82
CA ILE A 25 -4.19 12.96 24.26
C ILE A 25 -4.87 13.56 23.03
N GLN A 26 -5.50 12.74 22.17
CA GLN A 26 -6.26 13.23 21.02
C GLN A 26 -7.53 14.01 21.41
N SER A 27 -8.18 13.65 22.52
CA SER A 27 -9.43 14.29 22.99
C SER A 27 -9.21 15.48 23.93
N PHE A 28 -8.16 15.43 24.73
CA PHE A 28 -7.78 16.40 25.75
C PHE A 28 -6.25 16.53 25.76
N PRO A 29 -5.67 17.45 24.96
CA PRO A 29 -4.23 17.69 25.00
C PRO A 29 -3.86 18.28 26.37
N GLN A 30 -3.35 17.46 27.28
CA GLN A 30 -2.83 17.87 28.58
C GLN A 30 -1.30 17.84 28.51
N GLY A 31 -0.67 19.02 28.54
CA GLY A 31 0.78 19.20 28.50
C GLY A 31 1.16 20.66 28.82
N ASP A 32 2.46 20.96 28.85
CA ASP A 32 2.98 22.28 29.24
C ASP A 32 2.49 23.40 28.30
N ASP A 33 2.23 23.09 27.01
CA ASP A 33 1.65 24.03 26.02
C ASP A 33 0.47 23.37 25.26
N PRO A 34 -0.79 23.57 25.70
CA PRO A 34 -1.97 22.94 25.09
C PRO A 34 -2.29 23.50 23.70
N ASP A 35 -2.02 24.78 23.45
CA ASP A 35 -2.40 25.49 22.22
C ASP A 35 -1.59 25.02 21.00
N VAL A 36 -0.27 24.80 21.19
CA VAL A 36 0.60 24.31 20.11
C VAL A 36 0.25 22.86 19.76
N THR A 37 0.02 22.03 20.77
CA THR A 37 -0.34 20.62 20.61
C THR A 37 -1.67 20.49 19.85
N TRP A 38 -2.66 21.30 20.21
CA TRP A 38 -3.94 21.35 19.52
C TRP A 38 -3.79 21.79 18.05
N THR A 39 -2.98 22.82 17.79
CA THR A 39 -2.73 23.32 16.44
C THR A 39 -2.09 22.24 15.55
N PHE A 40 -1.09 21.52 16.04
CA PHE A 40 -0.48 20.41 15.30
C PHE A 40 -1.45 19.25 15.05
N LEU A 41 -2.31 18.92 16.02
CA LEU A 41 -3.34 17.89 15.84
C LEU A 41 -4.34 18.28 14.73
N VAL A 42 -4.86 19.52 14.75
CA VAL A 42 -5.78 20.03 13.73
C VAL A 42 -5.13 20.02 12.35
N ILE A 43 -3.92 20.55 12.24
CA ILE A 43 -3.14 20.53 11.00
C ILE A 43 -2.94 19.07 10.52
N GLY A 44 -2.62 18.16 11.42
CA GLY A 44 -2.49 16.73 11.12
C GLY A 44 -3.77 16.11 10.54
N TYR A 45 -4.95 16.49 11.04
CA TYR A 45 -6.22 16.02 10.47
C TYR A 45 -6.48 16.55 9.06
N TRP A 46 -6.16 17.82 8.80
CA TRP A 46 -6.25 18.40 7.44
C TRP A 46 -5.31 17.71 6.46
N PHE A 47 -4.07 17.43 6.87
CA PHE A 47 -3.13 16.65 6.06
C PHE A 47 -3.65 15.24 5.79
N LYS A 48 -4.16 14.53 6.81
CA LYS A 48 -4.74 13.19 6.64
C LYS A 48 -5.90 13.20 5.63
N LEU A 49 -6.75 14.24 5.66
CA LEU A 49 -7.85 14.41 4.71
C LEU A 49 -7.31 14.62 3.28
N LEU A 50 -6.35 15.54 3.11
CA LEU A 50 -5.76 15.85 1.82
C LEU A 50 -5.07 14.62 1.20
N PHE A 51 -4.25 13.90 1.97
CA PHE A 51 -3.64 12.65 1.52
C PHE A 51 -4.67 11.56 1.23
N GLY A 52 -5.80 11.55 1.94
CA GLY A 52 -6.92 10.66 1.66
C GLY A 52 -7.56 10.92 0.30
N ILE A 53 -7.82 12.19 -0.04
CA ILE A 53 -8.39 12.58 -1.33
C ILE A 53 -7.40 12.29 -2.46
N LEU A 54 -6.13 12.69 -2.31
CA LEU A 54 -5.10 12.40 -3.29
C LEU A 54 -4.91 10.89 -3.49
N GLY A 55 -4.97 10.11 -2.41
CA GLY A 55 -4.93 8.66 -2.48
C GLY A 55 -6.14 8.07 -3.21
N LEU A 56 -7.34 8.61 -3.01
CA LEU A 56 -8.52 8.16 -3.75
C LEU A 56 -8.36 8.43 -5.25
N ILE A 57 -7.95 9.64 -5.63
CA ILE A 57 -7.71 10.01 -7.03
C ILE A 57 -6.61 9.13 -7.64
N GLY A 58 -5.49 8.95 -6.94
CA GLY A 58 -4.38 8.11 -7.39
C GLY A 58 -4.80 6.65 -7.61
N SER A 59 -5.60 6.09 -6.70
CA SER A 59 -6.15 4.73 -6.85
C SER A 59 -7.06 4.62 -8.07
N LEU A 60 -7.95 5.59 -8.30
CA LEU A 60 -8.83 5.60 -9.47
C LEU A 60 -8.04 5.68 -10.78
N LEU A 61 -7.04 6.56 -10.85
CA LEU A 61 -6.16 6.68 -12.02
C LEU A 61 -5.41 5.37 -12.31
N TRP A 62 -4.92 4.68 -11.27
CA TRP A 62 -4.24 3.40 -11.44
C TRP A 62 -5.15 2.30 -11.97
N ILE A 63 -6.37 2.19 -11.45
CA ILE A 63 -7.35 1.21 -11.93
C ILE A 63 -7.70 1.52 -13.39
N LEU A 64 -7.96 2.79 -13.71
CA LEU A 64 -8.32 3.21 -15.06
C LEU A 64 -7.18 2.92 -16.04
N GLN A 65 -5.93 3.25 -15.68
CA GLN A 65 -4.74 2.91 -16.49
C GLN A 65 -4.63 1.40 -16.70
N THR A 66 -4.84 0.60 -15.65
CA THR A 66 -4.76 -0.87 -15.73
C THR A 66 -5.84 -1.44 -16.65
N VAL A 67 -7.07 -0.95 -16.55
CA VAL A 67 -8.22 -1.42 -17.34
C VAL A 67 -8.09 -1.02 -18.81
N LEU A 68 -7.73 0.24 -19.09
CA LEU A 68 -7.70 0.76 -20.47
C LEU A 68 -6.46 0.34 -21.26
N TYR A 69 -5.30 0.28 -20.60
CA TYR A 69 -4.02 0.08 -21.27
C TYR A 69 -3.46 -1.34 -21.13
N VAL A 70 -3.63 -1.98 -19.97
CA VAL A 70 -2.96 -3.27 -19.69
C VAL A 70 -3.87 -4.47 -19.97
N MET A 71 -5.17 -4.38 -19.69
CA MET A 71 -6.09 -5.54 -19.80
C MET A 71 -6.53 -5.89 -21.22
N ILE A 72 -6.52 -4.94 -22.16
CA ILE A 72 -7.07 -5.12 -23.51
C ILE A 72 -5.94 -5.01 -24.52
N SER A 73 -5.73 -6.07 -25.31
CA SER A 73 -4.83 -6.07 -26.46
C SER A 73 -5.68 -6.17 -27.74
N PRO A 74 -5.67 -5.17 -28.65
CA PRO A 74 -4.94 -3.90 -28.61
C PRO A 74 -5.51 -2.87 -27.60
N PRO A 75 -4.69 -1.93 -27.08
CA PRO A 75 -5.13 -0.99 -26.05
C PRO A 75 -6.19 -0.01 -26.58
N VAL A 76 -7.23 0.24 -25.77
CA VAL A 76 -8.35 1.11 -26.15
C VAL A 76 -7.94 2.60 -26.16
N SER A 77 -7.05 2.99 -25.24
CA SER A 77 -6.44 4.32 -25.19
C SER A 77 -5.13 4.27 -24.40
N GLY A 78 -4.11 5.05 -24.79
CA GLY A 78 -2.86 5.19 -24.03
C GLY A 78 -3.03 5.96 -22.71
N PHE A 79 -4.14 6.70 -22.54
CA PHE A 79 -4.50 7.51 -21.36
C PHE A 79 -3.32 8.28 -20.74
N LEU A 80 -2.76 7.83 -19.60
CA LEU A 80 -1.64 8.53 -18.95
C LEU A 80 -0.36 8.45 -19.76
N ASN A 81 -0.17 7.40 -20.55
CA ASN A 81 1.00 7.22 -21.40
C ASN A 81 1.03 8.31 -22.49
N ASP A 82 -0.10 8.56 -23.15
CA ASP A 82 -0.23 9.62 -24.15
C ASP A 82 -0.05 11.01 -23.52
N LEU A 83 -0.59 11.21 -22.31
CA LEU A 83 -0.42 12.46 -21.56
C LEU A 83 1.05 12.71 -21.22
N PHE A 84 1.78 11.70 -20.75
CA PHE A 84 3.20 11.84 -20.42
C PHE A 84 4.08 12.01 -21.66
N ILE A 85 3.75 11.35 -22.77
CA ILE A 85 4.45 11.56 -24.05
C ILE A 85 4.22 12.98 -24.55
N GLN A 86 2.99 13.50 -24.50
CA GLN A 86 2.70 14.88 -24.88
C GLN A 86 3.41 15.89 -23.96
N LEU A 87 3.43 15.63 -22.65
CA LEU A 87 4.15 16.45 -21.68
C LEU A 87 5.66 16.45 -21.94
N SER A 88 6.21 15.37 -22.49
CA SER A 88 7.64 15.23 -22.80
C SER A 88 8.12 15.99 -24.05
N GLY A 89 7.24 16.72 -24.74
CA GLY A 89 7.58 17.43 -25.99
C GLY A 89 8.65 18.53 -25.86
N GLY A 90 9.02 18.95 -24.65
CA GLY A 90 10.12 19.88 -24.39
C GLY A 90 11.03 19.41 -23.25
N ALA A 91 12.25 19.95 -23.18
CA ALA A 91 13.25 19.54 -22.19
C ALA A 91 12.77 19.67 -20.73
N PHE A 92 12.07 20.76 -20.39
CA PHE A 92 11.46 20.94 -19.08
C PHE A 92 10.31 19.95 -18.84
N GLY A 93 9.51 19.70 -19.87
CA GLY A 93 8.37 18.78 -19.81
C GLY A 93 8.79 17.32 -19.60
N GLN A 94 9.91 16.90 -20.18
CA GLN A 94 10.47 15.56 -19.96
C GLN A 94 10.89 15.35 -18.49
N PHE A 95 11.51 16.35 -17.87
CA PHE A 95 11.88 16.27 -16.45
C PHE A 95 10.64 16.13 -15.55
N VAL A 96 9.60 16.93 -15.82
CA VAL A 96 8.34 16.87 -15.08
C VAL A 96 7.65 15.51 -15.28
N ALA A 97 7.64 14.97 -16.50
CA ALA A 97 7.07 13.67 -16.80
C ALA A 97 7.75 12.54 -16.02
N ILE A 98 9.09 12.55 -15.91
CA ILE A 98 9.85 11.55 -15.13
C ILE A 98 9.53 11.66 -13.64
N ILE A 99 9.47 12.88 -13.09
CA ILE A 99 9.11 13.09 -11.67
C ILE A 99 7.69 12.60 -11.40
N LEU A 100 6.72 12.92 -12.27
CA LEU A 100 5.34 12.48 -12.10
C LEU A 100 5.22 10.95 -12.20
N PHE A 101 5.92 10.32 -13.14
CA PHE A 101 6.00 8.86 -13.22
C PHE A 101 6.64 8.26 -11.95
N GLY A 102 7.71 8.86 -11.43
CA GLY A 102 8.33 8.48 -10.17
C GLY A 102 7.37 8.61 -8.98
N ALA A 103 6.63 9.71 -8.88
CA ALA A 103 5.64 9.92 -7.84
C ALA A 103 4.49 8.90 -7.92
N PHE A 104 4.03 8.57 -9.13
CA PHE A 104 2.93 7.63 -9.35
C PHE A 104 3.33 6.18 -9.06
N SER A 105 4.57 5.78 -9.40
CA SER A 105 5.13 4.47 -9.06
C SER A 105 5.44 4.34 -7.56
N LEU A 106 5.99 5.39 -6.94
CA LEU A 106 6.17 5.44 -5.48
C LEU A 106 4.83 5.35 -4.74
N TYR A 107 3.76 5.94 -5.28
CA TYR A 107 2.43 5.81 -4.70
C TYR A 107 1.98 4.34 -4.62
N LEU A 108 2.14 3.54 -5.69
CA LEU A 108 1.85 2.09 -5.61
C LEU A 108 2.72 1.35 -4.61
N LEU A 109 4.00 1.71 -4.52
CA LEU A 109 4.90 1.10 -3.54
C LEU A 109 4.44 1.39 -2.11
N LEU A 110 4.06 2.64 -1.82
CA LEU A 110 3.49 3.05 -0.53
C LEU A 110 2.17 2.34 -0.23
N CYS A 111 1.29 2.16 -1.24
CA CYS A 111 0.07 1.36 -1.09
C CYS A 111 0.38 -0.10 -0.73
N THR A 112 1.37 -0.69 -1.39
CA THR A 112 1.82 -2.07 -1.13
C THR A 112 2.39 -2.20 0.28
N MET A 113 3.23 -1.25 0.71
CA MET A 113 3.77 -1.19 2.07
C MET A 113 2.66 -1.05 3.12
N ALA A 114 1.72 -0.12 2.91
CA ALA A 114 0.58 0.07 3.80
C ALA A 114 -0.32 -1.18 3.88
N GLY A 115 -0.44 -1.93 2.77
CA GLY A 115 -1.08 -3.23 2.72
C GLY A 115 -0.37 -4.25 3.60
N SER A 116 0.94 -4.40 3.44
CA SER A 116 1.78 -5.30 4.25
C SER A 116 1.70 -4.99 5.74
N PHE A 117 1.62 -3.71 6.13
CA PHE A 117 1.49 -3.32 7.54
C PHE A 117 0.10 -3.61 8.15
N LYS A 118 -0.97 -3.60 7.33
CA LYS A 118 -2.34 -3.86 7.78
C LYS A 118 -2.72 -5.33 7.76
N LEU A 119 -2.21 -6.08 6.77
CA LEU A 119 -2.52 -7.48 6.55
C LEU A 119 -1.60 -8.37 7.39
N GLY A 120 -1.95 -8.57 8.65
CA GLY A 120 -1.36 -9.63 9.47
C GLY A 120 -1.98 -10.98 9.12
N VAL A 121 -1.44 -11.67 8.12
CA VAL A 121 -1.92 -12.99 7.70
C VAL A 121 -0.90 -14.05 8.09
N THR A 122 -1.34 -15.11 8.74
CA THR A 122 -0.52 -16.30 8.96
C THR A 122 -0.63 -17.19 7.73
N PHE A 123 0.41 -17.20 6.90
CA PHE A 123 0.54 -18.21 5.83
C PHE A 123 1.03 -19.52 6.44
N LEU A 124 0.89 -20.64 5.72
CA LEU A 124 1.17 -22.01 6.20
C LEU A 124 2.49 -22.20 7.00
N TRP A 125 3.54 -21.41 6.74
CA TRP A 125 4.84 -21.52 7.42
C TRP A 125 5.34 -20.22 8.08
N PHE A 126 4.71 -19.07 7.85
CA PHE A 126 5.17 -17.79 8.40
C PHE A 126 3.99 -16.89 8.80
N SER A 127 4.11 -16.26 9.97
CA SER A 127 3.10 -15.30 10.43
C SER A 127 3.56 -13.88 10.12
N ILE A 128 2.85 -13.18 9.24
CA ILE A 128 2.99 -11.73 9.09
C ILE A 128 2.29 -11.11 10.28
N TYR A 129 3.04 -10.40 11.13
CA TYR A 129 2.47 -9.67 12.26
C TYR A 129 2.20 -8.22 11.85
N PRO A 130 1.03 -7.65 12.21
CA PRO A 130 0.75 -6.25 11.93
C PRO A 130 1.73 -5.35 12.69
N MET A 131 2.24 -4.33 12.01
CA MET A 131 3.18 -3.38 12.63
C MET A 131 2.44 -2.29 13.41
N LYS A 132 2.95 -1.99 14.60
CA LYS A 132 2.57 -0.84 15.44
C LYS A 132 3.82 0.00 15.70
N ALA A 133 3.71 1.32 15.59
CA ALA A 133 4.80 2.20 16.00
C ALA A 133 5.11 1.98 17.50
N GLY A 134 6.39 1.92 17.87
CA GLY A 134 6.84 1.75 19.27
C GLY A 134 6.70 0.34 19.87
N ALA A 135 5.79 -0.49 19.37
CA ALA A 135 5.50 -1.81 19.95
C ALA A 135 5.86 -3.00 19.03
N THR A 136 6.55 -2.78 17.92
CA THR A 136 7.01 -3.84 17.00
C THR A 136 8.30 -4.49 17.45
N LEU A 137 8.27 -5.82 17.60
CA LEU A 137 9.49 -6.62 17.74
C LEU A 137 10.40 -6.45 16.51
N MET A 138 11.71 -6.28 16.72
CA MET A 138 12.70 -6.12 15.64
C MET A 138 12.66 -7.27 14.63
N SER A 139 12.42 -8.50 15.08
CA SER A 139 12.27 -9.68 14.20
C SER A 139 11.04 -9.57 13.28
N SER A 140 9.93 -9.02 13.79
CA SER A 140 8.71 -8.78 12.99
C SER A 140 8.90 -7.64 11.99
N MET A 141 9.63 -6.59 12.39
CA MET A 141 10.00 -5.50 11.49
C MET A 141 10.85 -6.02 10.31
N LEU A 142 11.89 -6.80 10.60
CA LEU A 142 12.80 -7.31 9.57
C LEU A 142 12.08 -8.25 8.59
N PHE A 143 11.16 -9.08 9.09
CA PHE A 143 10.33 -9.94 8.23
C PHE A 143 9.40 -9.13 7.31
N ASN A 144 8.71 -8.11 7.83
CA ASN A 144 7.88 -7.21 7.03
C ASN A 144 8.72 -6.44 5.99
N CYS A 145 9.92 -5.99 6.35
CA CYS A 145 10.86 -5.37 5.41
C CYS A 145 11.26 -6.35 4.29
N ALA A 146 11.52 -7.62 4.60
CA ALA A 146 11.84 -8.63 3.59
C ALA A 146 10.67 -8.86 2.63
N VAL A 147 9.43 -8.89 3.13
CA VAL A 147 8.22 -9.00 2.29
C VAL A 147 8.09 -7.81 1.35
N VAL A 148 8.31 -6.59 1.84
CA VAL A 148 8.29 -5.38 1.00
C VAL A 148 9.41 -5.41 -0.05
N LEU A 149 10.63 -5.83 0.32
CA LEU A 149 11.76 -5.96 -0.61
C LEU A 149 11.46 -6.95 -1.74
N VAL A 150 10.82 -8.08 -1.44
CA VAL A 150 10.39 -9.05 -2.46
C VAL A 150 9.25 -8.52 -3.32
N ALA A 151 8.38 -7.66 -2.79
CA ALA A 151 7.29 -7.05 -3.54
C ALA A 151 7.76 -5.95 -4.50
N THR A 152 8.86 -5.24 -4.19
CA THR A 152 9.35 -4.10 -5.00
C THR A 152 9.58 -4.45 -6.48
N PRO A 153 10.29 -5.55 -6.85
CA PRO A 153 10.45 -5.93 -8.26
C PRO A 153 9.13 -6.19 -8.99
N ALA A 154 8.12 -6.73 -8.30
CA ALA A 154 6.80 -6.95 -8.88
C ALA A 154 6.06 -5.64 -9.16
N VAL A 155 6.20 -4.64 -8.28
CA VAL A 155 5.65 -3.29 -8.51
C VAL A 155 6.37 -2.62 -9.68
N VAL A 156 7.71 -2.74 -9.76
CA VAL A 156 8.49 -2.14 -10.85
C VAL A 156 8.16 -2.79 -12.19
N SER A 157 8.04 -4.13 -12.25
CA SER A 157 7.67 -4.83 -13.48
C SER A 157 6.27 -4.44 -13.95
N PHE A 158 5.32 -4.30 -13.02
CA PHE A 158 3.98 -3.82 -13.33
C PHE A 158 4.00 -2.38 -13.86
N CYS A 159 4.79 -1.49 -13.25
CA CYS A 159 4.96 -0.12 -13.75
C CYS A 159 5.56 -0.09 -15.16
N ALA A 160 6.54 -0.95 -15.45
CA ALA A 160 7.18 -1.04 -16.77
C ALA A 160 6.18 -1.46 -17.86
N VAL A 161 5.29 -2.41 -17.55
CA VAL A 161 4.23 -2.85 -18.47
C VAL A 161 3.14 -1.78 -18.59
N ALA A 162 2.69 -1.18 -17.49
CA ALA A 162 1.62 -0.18 -17.48
C ALA A 162 1.99 1.14 -18.17
N PHE A 163 3.29 1.45 -18.26
CA PHE A 163 3.83 2.63 -18.92
C PHE A 163 4.87 2.24 -19.99
N ALA A 164 4.59 1.21 -20.78
CA ALA A 164 5.54 0.70 -21.77
C ALA A 164 5.98 1.75 -22.81
N GLY A 165 5.13 2.73 -23.13
CA GLY A 165 5.49 3.82 -24.05
C GLY A 165 6.53 4.79 -23.47
N LEU A 166 6.46 5.08 -22.17
CA LEU A 166 7.44 5.92 -21.47
C LEU A 166 8.70 5.13 -21.08
N ALA A 167 8.54 3.84 -20.76
CA ALA A 167 9.64 2.96 -20.38
C ALA A 167 10.42 2.40 -21.59
N ALA A 168 9.95 2.61 -22.82
CA ALA A 168 10.59 2.11 -24.03
C ALA A 168 12.05 2.57 -24.13
N GLY A 169 12.96 1.62 -24.39
CA GLY A 169 14.39 1.90 -24.52
C GLY A 169 15.12 2.13 -23.19
N THR A 170 14.47 1.89 -22.05
CA THR A 170 15.12 1.89 -20.74
C THR A 170 15.55 0.48 -20.35
N ALA A 171 16.62 0.36 -19.56
CA ALA A 171 17.09 -0.93 -19.03
C ALA A 171 16.00 -1.68 -18.22
N VAL A 172 15.08 -0.94 -17.59
CA VAL A 172 13.95 -1.53 -16.86
C VAL A 172 13.01 -2.28 -17.81
N SER A 173 12.71 -1.70 -18.98
CA SER A 173 11.87 -2.38 -19.99
C SER A 173 12.55 -3.63 -20.55
N GLU A 174 13.87 -3.59 -20.77
CA GLU A 174 14.62 -4.73 -21.27
C GLU A 174 14.63 -5.90 -20.27
N ILE A 175 14.89 -5.60 -19.00
CA ILE A 175 14.95 -6.62 -17.94
C ILE A 175 13.55 -7.20 -17.67
N TYR A 176 12.52 -6.36 -17.52
CA TYR A 176 11.22 -6.83 -17.05
C TYR A 176 10.22 -7.21 -18.14
N ILE A 177 10.38 -6.72 -19.39
CA ILE A 177 9.51 -7.08 -20.50
C ILE A 177 10.23 -8.11 -21.38
N ALA A 178 11.39 -7.75 -21.94
CA ALA A 178 12.06 -8.62 -22.90
C ALA A 178 12.64 -9.89 -22.27
N GLN A 179 13.31 -9.81 -21.12
CA GLN A 179 13.88 -11.01 -20.49
C GLN A 179 12.82 -11.86 -19.79
N ALA A 180 11.82 -11.23 -19.14
CA ALA A 180 10.77 -11.95 -18.43
C ALA A 180 9.86 -12.78 -19.36
N GLN A 181 9.55 -12.27 -20.55
CA GLN A 181 8.76 -12.99 -21.56
C GLN A 181 9.53 -14.13 -22.23
N ASN A 182 10.87 -14.12 -22.17
CA ASN A 182 11.71 -15.16 -22.76
C ASN A 182 12.05 -16.31 -21.80
N LEU A 183 11.57 -16.27 -20.56
CA LEU A 183 11.70 -17.38 -19.61
C LEU A 183 10.74 -18.53 -19.96
N VAL A 184 11.31 -19.72 -20.17
CA VAL A 184 10.56 -20.94 -20.49
C VAL A 184 9.57 -21.27 -19.38
N GLY A 185 8.29 -21.39 -19.73
CA GLY A 185 7.18 -21.63 -18.79
C GLY A 185 6.51 -20.36 -18.27
N PHE A 186 7.29 -19.32 -17.95
CA PHE A 186 6.76 -18.06 -17.43
C PHE A 186 6.12 -17.17 -18.52
N ARG A 187 6.52 -17.36 -19.79
CA ARG A 187 5.96 -16.67 -20.95
C ARG A 187 4.43 -16.72 -21.02
N TYR A 188 3.85 -17.91 -20.83
CA TYR A 188 2.39 -18.09 -20.95
C TYR A 188 1.61 -17.24 -19.92
N LEU A 189 2.14 -17.07 -18.71
CA LEU A 189 1.49 -16.25 -17.68
C LEU A 189 1.46 -14.76 -18.07
N PHE A 190 2.49 -14.29 -18.79
CA PHE A 190 2.56 -12.93 -19.31
C PHE A 190 1.73 -12.73 -20.59
N ASP A 191 1.75 -13.69 -21.52
CA ASP A 191 0.95 -13.64 -22.76
C ASP A 191 -0.56 -13.54 -22.45
N TYR A 192 -1.02 -14.25 -21.42
CA TYR A 192 -2.43 -14.21 -20.96
C TYR A 192 -2.72 -13.14 -19.90
N ASN A 193 -1.76 -12.26 -19.57
CA ASN A 193 -1.93 -11.20 -18.56
C ASN A 193 -2.51 -11.70 -17.22
N VAL A 194 -2.21 -12.94 -16.81
CA VAL A 194 -2.84 -13.62 -15.67
C VAL A 194 -2.63 -12.84 -14.38
N PHE A 195 -1.44 -12.27 -14.19
CA PHE A 195 -1.10 -11.48 -13.01
C PHE A 195 -1.93 -10.19 -12.90
N VAL A 196 -2.24 -9.56 -14.04
CA VAL A 196 -3.01 -8.31 -14.10
C VAL A 196 -4.47 -8.60 -13.77
N TYR A 197 -5.05 -9.66 -14.37
CA TYR A 197 -6.39 -10.11 -14.02
C TYR A 197 -6.50 -10.51 -12.55
N GLY A 198 -5.49 -11.19 -12.00
CA GLY A 198 -5.41 -11.52 -10.57
C GLY A 198 -5.42 -10.28 -9.67
N LEU A 199 -4.63 -9.26 -10.01
CA LEU A 199 -4.58 -7.99 -9.27
C LEU A 199 -5.93 -7.28 -9.28
N VAL A 200 -6.57 -7.17 -10.46
CA VAL A 200 -7.89 -6.54 -10.60
C VAL A 200 -8.96 -7.33 -9.86
N ALA A 201 -8.93 -8.66 -9.92
CA ALA A 201 -9.86 -9.51 -9.18
C ALA A 201 -9.75 -9.29 -7.66
N VAL A 202 -8.53 -9.28 -7.11
CA VAL A 202 -8.31 -9.00 -5.67
C VAL A 202 -8.75 -7.58 -5.32
N PHE A 203 -8.52 -6.61 -6.20
CA PHE A 203 -8.99 -5.24 -6.01
C PHE A 203 -10.53 -5.17 -5.94
N VAL A 204 -11.24 -5.77 -6.89
CA VAL A 204 -12.72 -5.79 -6.90
C VAL A 204 -13.26 -6.53 -5.67
N LEU A 205 -12.69 -7.68 -5.33
CA LEU A 205 -13.08 -8.45 -4.13
C LEU A 205 -12.88 -7.63 -2.85
N THR A 206 -11.76 -6.92 -2.72
CA THR A 206 -11.48 -6.08 -1.54
C THR A 206 -12.41 -4.87 -1.49
N CYS A 207 -12.72 -4.23 -2.62
CA CYS A 207 -13.74 -3.17 -2.68
C CYS A 207 -15.12 -3.66 -2.24
N VAL A 208 -15.61 -4.77 -2.81
CA VAL A 208 -16.90 -5.36 -2.43
C VAL A 208 -16.91 -5.72 -0.94
N TYR A 209 -15.84 -6.34 -0.44
CA TYR A 209 -15.71 -6.69 0.96
C TYR A 209 -15.75 -5.46 1.89
N LEU A 210 -15.07 -4.37 1.53
CA LEU A 210 -15.07 -3.13 2.32
C LEU A 210 -16.43 -2.43 2.29
N LEU A 211 -17.14 -2.46 1.16
CA LEU A 211 -18.50 -1.92 1.04
C LEU A 211 -19.48 -2.67 1.96
N ILE A 212 -19.39 -4.00 2.03
CA ILE A 212 -20.27 -4.83 2.86
C ILE A 212 -19.91 -4.70 4.36
N ARG A 213 -18.63 -4.69 4.71
CA ARG A 213 -18.19 -4.72 6.12
C ARG A 213 -18.30 -3.34 6.81
N GLY A 214 -18.30 -2.26 6.02
CA GLY A 214 -18.31 -0.86 6.45
C GLY A 214 -16.98 -0.41 7.08
N PRO A 215 -16.80 0.90 7.34
CA PRO A 215 -15.59 1.43 7.98
C PRO A 215 -15.37 0.78 9.35
N GLN A 216 -14.29 0.00 9.48
CA GLN A 216 -13.96 -0.72 10.71
C GLN A 216 -13.64 0.18 11.91
N TYR A 217 -13.47 1.49 11.68
CA TYR A 217 -13.17 2.47 12.73
C TYR A 217 -14.24 2.49 13.82
N PHE A 218 -15.52 2.23 13.47
CA PHE A 218 -16.63 2.20 14.43
C PHE A 218 -16.77 0.88 15.21
N LYS A 219 -16.06 -0.21 14.85
CA LYS A 219 -16.23 -1.53 15.49
C LYS A 219 -15.14 -1.88 16.52
N LYS A 220 -14.29 -0.92 16.92
CA LYS A 220 -13.12 -1.20 17.77
C LYS A 220 -13.35 -1.26 19.27
N LYS A 221 -14.54 -0.95 19.80
CA LYS A 221 -14.75 -0.99 21.27
C LYS A 221 -15.00 -2.38 21.85
N GLY A 222 -15.55 -3.33 21.08
CA GLY A 222 -15.93 -4.67 21.62
C GLY A 222 -15.12 -5.86 21.09
N ARG A 223 -14.50 -5.79 19.90
CA ARG A 223 -13.90 -6.99 19.25
C ARG A 223 -12.42 -7.23 19.58
N ARG A 224 -11.74 -6.25 20.20
CA ARG A 224 -10.33 -6.41 20.64
C ARG A 224 -10.20 -7.26 21.91
N GLU A 225 -11.31 -7.55 22.59
CA GLU A 225 -11.37 -8.45 23.74
C GLU A 225 -11.10 -9.92 23.37
N ASP A 226 -11.39 -10.31 22.13
CA ASP A 226 -11.39 -11.72 21.71
C ASP A 226 -10.13 -12.14 20.92
N ALA A 227 -9.38 -11.20 20.34
CA ALA A 227 -8.14 -11.51 19.60
C ALA A 227 -7.00 -12.05 20.49
N TYR A 228 -7.21 -12.02 21.81
CA TYR A 228 -6.24 -12.45 22.83
C TYR A 228 -6.82 -13.49 23.80
N LYS A 229 -7.99 -14.08 23.50
CA LYS A 229 -8.63 -15.13 24.31
C LYS A 229 -8.09 -16.56 24.09
N ASN A 230 -6.94 -16.71 23.43
CA ASN A 230 -6.25 -18.00 23.30
C ASN A 230 -4.93 -18.02 24.11
#